data_AF-A0A7C2RG76-F1
#
_entry.id   AF-A0A7C2RG76-F1
#
_cell.length_a   1.000
_cell.length_b   1.000
_cell.length_c   1.000
_cell.angle_alpha   90.00
_cell.angle_beta   90.00
_cell.angle_gamma   90.00
#
_symmetry.space_group_name_H-M   'P 1'
#
loop_
_entity.id
_entity.type
_entity.pdbx_description
1 polymer ?
#
loop_
_entity_poly.entity_id
_entity_poly.type
_entity_poly.pdbx_seq_one_letter_code
_entity_poly.pdbx_strand_id
1 'polypeptide(L)'
;MIKILPLMLLPLLFGGMMFERALGQSGRKMESERSRPAAPGTVTTTGSRLVLGLMSQEDIEACGLAKLSEEELDRLDRWILQLMLTMSASPSGALHARSAREERWPDPLRSVLELELSDLRARLAEIRQASAQLAWDLSRARLALQRRDLADAEFLLSAAESNVARIQRAAP
;
A
#
# COMPACT_ATOMS: atom_id res chain seq x y z
N MET A 1 -11.10 -49.98 -26.99
CA MET A 1 -9.65 -50.17 -26.75
C MET A 1 -9.18 -49.10 -25.77
N ILE A 2 -8.73 -49.55 -24.61
CA ILE A 2 -8.18 -48.75 -23.51
C ILE A 2 -6.74 -48.36 -23.89
N LYS A 3 -6.35 -47.09 -23.72
CA LYS A 3 -4.97 -46.73 -23.38
C LYS A 3 -4.97 -45.63 -22.31
N ILE A 4 -4.37 -46.01 -21.20
CA ILE A 4 -4.13 -45.27 -19.97
C ILE A 4 -2.85 -44.41 -20.15
N LEU A 5 -2.90 -43.20 -19.60
CA LEU A 5 -1.86 -42.34 -18.98
C LEU A 5 -0.40 -42.89 -18.87
N PRO A 6 0.63 -42.00 -18.78
CA PRO A 6 0.89 -41.22 -17.55
C PRO A 6 1.27 -39.75 -17.85
N LEU A 7 0.74 -38.73 -17.16
CA LEU A 7 1.06 -38.28 -15.80
C LEU A 7 2.56 -38.18 -15.53
N MET A 8 3.15 -37.00 -15.76
CA MET A 8 4.30 -36.48 -15.01
C MET A 8 4.49 -34.98 -15.36
N LEU A 9 4.73 -34.18 -14.31
CA LEU A 9 5.30 -32.82 -14.29
C LEU A 9 4.34 -31.61 -14.20
N LEU A 10 3.62 -31.57 -13.08
CA LEU A 10 3.52 -30.37 -12.22
C LEU A 10 4.03 -30.84 -10.85
N PRO A 11 5.05 -30.19 -10.24
CA PRO A 11 4.76 -29.05 -9.36
C PRO A 11 5.91 -28.01 -9.27
N LEU A 12 5.65 -26.75 -9.62
CA LEU A 12 6.51 -25.61 -9.23
C LEU A 12 5.63 -24.44 -8.77
N LEU A 13 4.84 -24.70 -7.73
CA LEU A 13 4.26 -23.67 -6.88
C LEU A 13 4.40 -24.16 -5.44
N PHE A 14 4.93 -23.28 -4.58
CA PHE A 14 5.15 -23.40 -3.13
C PHE A 14 6.40 -24.14 -2.64
N GLY A 15 7.36 -23.35 -2.16
CA GLY A 15 8.38 -23.78 -1.21
C GLY A 15 9.12 -22.59 -0.60
N GLY A 16 8.91 -22.33 0.70
CA GLY A 16 9.92 -21.71 1.56
C GLY A 16 9.69 -20.26 2.00
N MET A 17 8.93 -20.08 3.08
CA MET A 17 9.14 -18.96 4.01
C MET A 17 10.56 -19.09 4.61
N MET A 18 11.43 -18.10 4.42
CA MET A 18 12.66 -17.97 5.20
C MET A 18 12.51 -16.83 6.19
N PHE A 19 12.21 -17.22 7.42
CA PHE A 19 12.20 -16.41 8.63
C PHE A 19 13.58 -16.55 9.27
N GLU A 20 14.55 -15.71 8.92
CA GLU A 20 15.82 -15.67 9.65
C GLU A 20 15.83 -14.49 10.62
N ARG A 21 15.42 -14.80 11.86
CA ARG A 21 15.88 -14.12 13.06
C ARG A 21 17.29 -14.63 13.36
N ALA A 22 18.30 -13.76 13.30
CA ALA A 22 19.59 -14.00 13.95
C ALA A 22 19.88 -12.83 14.90
N LEU A 23 19.60 -13.08 16.18
CA LEU A 23 20.10 -12.32 17.32
C LEU A 23 21.44 -12.94 17.74
N GLY A 24 22.50 -12.13 17.81
CA GLY A 24 23.48 -12.25 18.89
C GLY A 24 24.84 -12.88 18.59
N GLN A 25 25.86 -12.04 18.87
CA GLN A 25 27.16 -12.34 19.48
C GLN A 25 28.43 -12.54 18.62
N SER A 26 29.32 -11.57 18.84
CA SER A 26 30.73 -11.75 19.23
C SER A 26 31.80 -11.66 18.14
N GLY A 27 32.80 -10.78 18.35
CA GLY A 27 34.14 -11.01 17.81
C GLY A 27 34.89 -9.85 17.13
N ARG A 28 35.06 -8.71 17.80
CA ARG A 28 36.32 -7.93 17.94
C ARG A 28 37.29 -7.78 16.74
N LYS A 29 37.41 -6.51 16.31
CA LYS A 29 38.61 -5.72 15.87
C LYS A 29 39.41 -6.14 14.62
N MET A 30 39.47 -5.23 13.64
CA MET A 30 40.75 -4.76 13.09
C MET A 30 40.57 -3.35 12.48
N GLU A 31 41.18 -2.35 13.12
CA GLU A 31 41.39 -1.02 12.57
C GLU A 31 42.41 -1.10 11.42
N SER A 32 42.13 -0.41 10.33
CA SER A 32 43.14 -0.04 9.34
C SER A 32 42.79 1.33 8.78
N GLU A 33 43.23 2.38 9.49
CA GLU A 33 43.37 3.71 8.92
C GLU A 33 44.44 3.68 7.82
N ARG A 34 44.07 4.04 6.58
CA ARG A 34 44.87 4.99 5.80
C ARG A 34 44.14 5.51 4.57
N SER A 35 44.09 6.85 4.51
CA SER A 35 44.20 7.67 3.30
C SER A 35 42.94 7.85 2.44
N ARG A 36 42.16 8.85 2.86
CA ARG A 36 41.26 9.66 2.02
C ARG A 36 41.98 10.22 0.79
N PRO A 37 41.29 10.28 -0.36
CA PRO A 37 41.13 11.55 -1.05
C PRO A 37 39.70 12.02 -0.90
N ALA A 38 39.53 13.33 -0.69
CA ALA A 38 38.27 13.93 -0.32
C ALA A 38 37.28 13.89 -1.50
N ALA A 39 36.28 13.02 -1.41
CA ALA A 39 35.03 13.21 -2.13
C ALA A 39 34.38 14.52 -1.65
N PRO A 40 33.78 15.31 -2.55
CA PRO A 40 33.06 16.52 -2.17
C PRO A 40 31.96 16.09 -1.20
N GLY A 41 31.89 16.78 -0.05
CA GLY A 41 30.96 16.46 1.00
C GLY A 41 29.54 16.52 0.49
N THR A 42 28.95 15.36 0.19
CA THR A 42 27.53 15.14 0.37
C THR A 42 27.25 15.31 1.85
N VAL A 43 26.94 16.54 2.24
CA VAL A 43 26.36 16.84 3.54
C VAL A 43 24.97 16.24 3.50
N THR A 44 24.89 14.97 3.86
CA THR A 44 23.66 14.33 4.30
C THR A 44 23.33 14.89 5.69
N THR A 45 22.74 16.08 5.71
CA THR A 45 21.82 16.48 6.76
C THR A 45 20.45 16.66 6.12
N THR A 46 19.90 15.58 5.57
CA THR A 46 18.47 15.48 5.29
C THR A 46 17.73 15.38 6.62
N GLY A 47 17.62 16.52 7.31
CA GLY A 47 16.36 16.84 7.97
C GLY A 47 15.30 16.81 6.86
N SER A 48 14.29 15.97 7.02
CA SER A 48 13.21 15.79 6.06
C SER A 48 12.45 17.13 5.87
N ARG A 49 12.93 17.99 4.98
CA ARG A 49 12.26 19.23 4.58
C ARG A 49 11.05 18.86 3.75
N LEU A 50 9.86 19.05 4.31
CA LEU A 50 8.62 18.54 3.70
C LEU A 50 8.11 19.46 2.60
N VAL A 51 8.41 20.77 2.67
CA VAL A 51 7.95 21.75 1.69
C VAL A 51 9.10 22.25 0.83
N LEU A 52 10.19 22.71 1.46
CA LEU A 52 11.37 23.17 0.73
C LEU A 52 12.05 22.04 -0.05
N GLY A 53 11.86 20.78 0.35
CA GLY A 53 12.35 19.60 -0.38
C GLY A 53 11.59 19.29 -1.67
N LEU A 54 10.44 19.94 -1.90
CA LEU A 54 9.64 19.80 -3.13
C LEU A 54 9.91 20.91 -4.15
N MET A 55 10.68 21.93 -3.80
CA MET A 55 10.99 23.07 -4.67
C MET A 55 12.02 22.69 -5.73
N SER A 56 11.87 23.23 -6.94
CA SER A 56 12.90 23.08 -7.97
C SER A 56 14.13 23.92 -7.64
N GLN A 57 15.27 23.59 -8.23
CA GLN A 57 16.51 24.36 -8.04
C GLN A 57 16.35 25.83 -8.48
N GLU A 58 15.58 26.09 -9.54
CA GLU A 58 15.26 27.44 -10.02
C GLU A 58 14.45 28.23 -8.98
N ASP A 59 13.49 27.58 -8.31
CA ASP A 59 12.69 28.21 -7.26
C ASP A 59 13.55 28.53 -6.01
N ILE A 60 14.47 27.63 -5.66
CA ILE A 60 15.39 27.82 -4.52
C ILE A 60 16.29 29.04 -4.76
N GLU A 61 16.78 29.22 -5.99
CA GLU A 61 17.61 30.35 -6.39
C GLU A 61 16.80 31.65 -6.47
N ALA A 62 15.61 31.62 -7.09
CA ALA A 62 14.71 32.77 -7.19
C ALA A 62 14.26 33.29 -5.83
N CYS A 63 14.01 32.39 -4.87
CA CYS A 63 13.66 32.73 -3.49
C CYS A 63 14.89 33.08 -2.62
N GLY A 64 16.11 33.03 -3.17
CA GLY A 64 17.33 33.36 -2.43
C GLY A 64 17.65 32.43 -1.26
N LEU A 65 17.07 31.22 -1.25
CA LEU A 65 17.18 30.27 -0.15
C LEU A 65 18.62 29.73 0.01
N ALA A 66 19.43 29.79 -1.04
CA ALA A 66 20.84 29.39 -1.02
C ALA A 66 21.73 30.23 -0.07
N LYS A 67 21.24 31.38 0.40
CA LYS A 67 21.97 32.29 1.31
C LYS A 67 21.66 32.05 2.78
N LEU A 68 20.68 31.21 3.08
CA LEU A 68 20.21 30.94 4.44
C LEU A 68 21.02 29.81 5.07
N SER A 69 21.20 29.89 6.38
CA SER A 69 21.75 28.78 7.16
C SER A 69 20.76 27.61 7.22
N GLU A 70 21.26 26.40 7.49
CA GLU A 70 20.43 25.20 7.60
C GLU A 70 19.32 25.34 8.67
N GLU A 71 19.62 26.02 9.79
CA GLU A 71 18.64 26.28 10.86
C GLU A 71 17.53 27.24 10.42
N GLU A 72 17.86 28.24 9.61
CA GLU A 72 16.89 29.19 9.05
C GLU A 72 16.01 28.52 8.01
N LEU A 73 16.56 27.63 7.19
CA LEU A 73 15.81 26.83 6.23
C LEU A 73 14.83 25.89 6.96
N ASP A 74 15.25 25.24 8.04
CA ASP A 74 14.37 24.36 8.81
C ASP A 74 13.30 25.13 9.59
N ARG A 75 13.58 26.37 10.01
CA ARG A 75 12.57 27.26 10.61
C ARG A 75 11.58 27.74 9.55
N LEU A 76 12.05 28.04 8.35
CA LEU A 76 11.23 28.45 7.22
C LEU A 76 10.32 27.31 6.75
N ASP A 77 10.84 26.09 6.59
CA ASP A 77 10.06 24.91 6.20
C ASP A 77 8.90 24.66 7.18
N ARG A 78 9.19 24.71 8.49
CA ARG A 78 8.17 24.59 9.54
C ARG A 78 7.15 25.72 9.52
N TRP A 79 7.59 26.96 9.27
CA TRP A 79 6.69 28.10 9.18
C TRP A 79 5.77 28.02 7.96
N ILE A 80 6.29 27.61 6.80
CA ILE A 80 5.48 27.43 5.58
C ILE A 80 4.47 26.30 5.78
N LEU A 81 4.88 25.17 6.37
CA LEU A 81 3.97 24.09 6.73
C LEU A 81 2.84 24.59 7.64
N GLN A 82 3.19 25.33 8.69
CA GLN A 82 2.19 25.89 9.60
C GLN A 82 1.25 26.83 8.85
N LEU A 83 1.75 27.65 7.93
CA LEU A 83 0.95 28.57 7.13
C LEU A 83 0.01 27.82 6.18
N MET A 84 0.47 26.77 5.49
CA MET A 84 -0.37 25.92 4.65
C MET A 84 -1.49 25.24 5.42
N LEU A 85 -1.23 24.83 6.66
CA LEU A 85 -2.22 24.18 7.53
C LEU A 85 -3.22 25.17 8.14
N THR A 86 -2.80 26.41 8.40
CA THR A 86 -3.62 27.40 9.12
C THR A 86 -4.30 28.42 8.21
N MET A 87 -3.88 28.51 6.94
CA MET A 87 -4.42 29.47 5.97
C MET A 87 -5.07 28.78 4.77
N SER A 88 -6.11 29.39 4.23
CA SER A 88 -6.78 29.06 2.97
C SER A 88 -6.68 30.26 2.02
N ALA A 89 -6.48 30.00 0.73
CA ALA A 89 -6.49 31.04 -0.29
C ALA A 89 -7.91 31.14 -0.89
N SER A 90 -8.44 32.36 -0.98
CA SER A 90 -9.64 32.62 -1.78
C SER A 90 -9.33 32.48 -3.28
N PRO A 91 -10.34 32.35 -4.14
CA PRO A 91 -10.16 32.38 -5.60
C PRO A 91 -9.52 33.67 -6.12
N SER A 92 -9.58 34.75 -5.33
CA SER A 92 -8.91 36.03 -5.60
C SER A 92 -7.46 36.10 -5.09
N GLY A 93 -6.94 35.03 -4.49
CA GLY A 93 -5.57 34.95 -3.96
C GLY A 93 -5.38 35.57 -2.58
N ALA A 94 -6.45 36.04 -1.92
CA ALA A 94 -6.35 36.55 -0.56
C ALA A 94 -6.28 35.39 0.44
N LEU A 95 -5.26 35.44 1.30
CA LEU A 95 -5.04 34.45 2.35
C LEU A 95 -5.89 34.79 3.57
N HIS A 96 -6.70 33.84 4.00
CA HIS A 96 -7.52 33.94 5.20
C HIS A 96 -7.15 32.81 6.16
N ALA A 97 -7.29 33.06 7.46
CA ALA A 97 -7.16 31.98 8.44
C ALA A 97 -8.26 30.95 8.18
N ARG A 98 -7.88 29.67 8.06
CA ARG A 98 -8.85 28.57 7.95
C ARG A 98 -9.75 28.63 9.16
N SER A 99 -11.03 28.88 8.92
CA SER A 99 -12.03 28.78 9.96
C SER A 99 -12.45 27.32 10.11
N ALA A 100 -12.81 26.88 11.32
CA ALA A 100 -13.38 25.55 11.57
C ALA A 100 -14.68 25.29 10.75
N ARG A 101 -15.22 26.33 10.10
CA ARG A 101 -16.36 26.28 9.18
C ARG A 101 -15.96 25.86 7.76
N GLU A 102 -14.72 26.12 7.34
CA GLU A 102 -14.19 25.70 6.01
C GLU A 102 -13.74 24.24 5.99
N GLU A 103 -13.34 23.66 7.14
CA GLU A 103 -13.07 22.22 7.26
C GLU A 103 -14.34 21.35 7.20
N ARG A 104 -15.51 21.95 7.43
CA ARG A 104 -16.79 21.29 7.19
C ARG A 104 -17.13 21.41 5.72
N TRP A 105 -16.61 20.48 4.93
CA TRP A 105 -17.29 20.08 3.70
C TRP A 105 -18.79 20.00 3.97
N PRO A 106 -19.66 20.51 3.08
CA PRO A 106 -21.10 20.39 3.29
C PRO A 106 -21.45 18.91 3.51
N ASP A 107 -21.97 18.60 4.71
CA ASP A 107 -22.28 17.28 5.26
C ASP A 107 -23.19 16.34 4.41
N PRO A 108 -23.97 16.76 3.38
CA PRO A 108 -24.68 15.78 2.54
C PRO A 108 -23.76 14.93 1.65
N LEU A 109 -22.71 15.50 1.06
CA LEU A 109 -21.83 14.72 0.18
C LEU A 109 -20.98 13.72 0.96
N ARG A 110 -20.56 14.12 2.17
CA ARG A 110 -19.79 13.26 3.06
C ARG A 110 -20.59 12.04 3.50
N SER A 111 -21.84 12.24 3.92
CA SER A 111 -22.70 11.13 4.34
C SER A 111 -23.02 10.16 3.19
N VAL A 112 -23.21 10.68 1.97
CA VAL A 112 -23.38 9.84 0.75
C VAL A 112 -22.11 9.03 0.47
N LEU A 113 -20.93 9.66 0.47
CA LEU A 113 -19.66 8.97 0.23
C LEU A 113 -19.33 7.94 1.33
N GLU A 114 -19.66 8.24 2.60
CA GLU A 114 -19.49 7.30 3.71
C GLU A 114 -20.41 6.08 3.56
N LEU A 115 -21.65 6.30 3.10
CA LEU A 115 -22.59 5.21 2.80
C LEU A 115 -22.09 4.36 1.63
N GLU A 116 -21.70 4.97 0.52
CA GLU A 116 -21.13 4.27 -0.64
C GLU A 116 -19.89 3.47 -0.26
N LEU A 117 -19.00 4.06 0.54
CA LEU A 117 -17.80 3.38 1.03
C LEU A 117 -18.16 2.20 1.95
N SER A 118 -19.20 2.33 2.79
CA SER A 118 -19.68 1.23 3.62
C SER A 118 -20.27 0.09 2.78
N ASP A 119 -21.02 0.41 1.73
CA ASP A 119 -21.59 -0.56 0.78
C ASP A 119 -20.49 -1.28 0.00
N LEU A 120 -19.52 -0.53 -0.54
CA LEU A 120 -18.36 -1.09 -1.22
C LEU A 120 -17.54 -2.02 -0.31
N ARG A 121 -17.37 -1.67 0.97
CA ARG A 121 -16.71 -2.54 1.95
C ARG A 121 -17.50 -3.82 2.20
N ALA A 122 -18.82 -3.73 2.34
CA ALA A 122 -19.68 -4.89 2.53
C ALA A 122 -19.62 -5.84 1.33
N ARG A 123 -19.73 -5.30 0.11
CA ARG A 123 -19.60 -6.08 -1.14
C ARG A 123 -18.23 -6.74 -1.26
N LEU A 124 -17.16 -6.02 -0.96
CA LEU A 124 -15.80 -6.57 -0.99
C LEU A 124 -15.62 -7.68 0.05
N ALA A 125 -16.22 -7.56 1.23
CA ALA A 125 -16.23 -8.63 2.22
C ALA A 125 -16.99 -9.87 1.72
N GLU A 126 -18.15 -9.69 1.08
CA GLU A 126 -18.92 -10.78 0.47
C GLU A 126 -18.12 -11.48 -0.64
N ILE A 127 -17.50 -10.72 -1.54
CA ILE A 127 -16.66 -11.26 -2.61
C ILE A 127 -15.51 -12.09 -2.03
N ARG A 128 -14.82 -11.58 -1.00
CA ARG A 128 -13.71 -12.31 -0.35
C ARG A 128 -14.19 -13.61 0.28
N GLN A 129 -15.32 -13.57 0.98
CA GLN A 129 -15.90 -14.77 1.60
C GLN A 129 -16.31 -15.80 0.54
N ALA A 130 -17.04 -15.39 -0.49
CA ALA A 130 -17.46 -16.27 -1.57
C ALA A 130 -16.26 -16.83 -2.36
N SER A 131 -15.21 -16.04 -2.57
CA SER A 131 -13.97 -16.48 -3.24
C SER A 131 -13.21 -17.52 -2.41
N ALA A 132 -13.13 -17.32 -1.09
CA ALA A 132 -12.51 -18.28 -0.20
C ALA A 132 -13.28 -19.61 -0.19
N GLN A 133 -14.62 -19.54 -0.13
CA GLN A 133 -15.47 -20.73 -0.19
C GLN A 133 -15.35 -21.45 -1.54
N LEU A 134 -15.34 -20.70 -2.65
CA LEU A 134 -15.13 -21.25 -3.99
C LEU A 134 -13.80 -22.02 -4.10
N ALA A 135 -12.71 -21.43 -3.63
CA ALA A 135 -11.40 -22.08 -3.65
C ALA A 135 -11.40 -23.37 -2.81
N TRP A 136 -12.06 -23.34 -1.65
CA TRP A 136 -12.23 -24.51 -0.79
C TRP A 136 -13.05 -25.61 -1.47
N ASP A 137 -14.21 -25.28 -2.05
CA ASP A 137 -15.09 -26.22 -2.73
C ASP A 137 -14.40 -26.88 -3.92
N LEU A 138 -13.65 -26.10 -4.73
CA LEU A 138 -12.86 -26.64 -5.84
C LEU A 138 -11.75 -27.58 -5.38
N SER A 139 -11.07 -27.25 -4.27
CA SER A 139 -10.04 -28.12 -3.71
C SER A 139 -10.62 -29.45 -3.23
N ARG A 140 -11.81 -29.42 -2.61
CA ARG A 140 -12.53 -30.62 -2.17
C ARG A 140 -13.07 -31.42 -3.35
N ALA A 141 -13.62 -30.75 -4.38
CA ALA A 141 -14.13 -31.41 -5.58
C ALA A 141 -12.99 -32.19 -6.26
N ARG A 142 -11.80 -31.59 -6.33
CA ARG A 142 -10.60 -32.28 -6.83
C ARG A 142 -10.25 -33.51 -6.01
N LEU A 143 -10.35 -33.47 -4.69
CA LEU A 143 -10.11 -34.63 -3.82
C LEU A 143 -11.20 -35.71 -3.98
N ALA A 144 -12.47 -35.32 -4.12
CA ALA A 144 -13.59 -36.23 -4.36
C ALA A 144 -13.40 -36.98 -5.70
N LEU A 145 -13.00 -36.25 -6.76
CA LEU A 145 -12.65 -36.85 -8.06
C LEU A 145 -11.49 -37.85 -7.95
N GLN A 146 -10.45 -37.55 -7.15
CA GLN A 146 -9.34 -38.48 -6.91
C GLN A 146 -9.79 -39.76 -6.20
N ARG A 147 -10.79 -39.65 -5.31
CA ARG A 147 -11.41 -40.78 -4.61
C ARG A 147 -12.46 -41.51 -5.44
N ARG A 148 -12.76 -41.03 -6.65
CA ARG A 148 -13.85 -41.49 -7.53
C ARG A 148 -15.24 -41.35 -6.90
N ASP A 149 -15.39 -40.42 -5.96
CA ASP A 149 -16.69 -40.04 -5.40
C ASP A 149 -17.31 -38.97 -6.30
N LEU A 150 -18.04 -39.41 -7.33
CA LEU A 150 -18.65 -38.51 -8.31
C LEU A 150 -19.82 -37.72 -7.73
N ALA A 151 -20.56 -38.30 -6.77
CA ALA A 151 -21.70 -37.64 -6.16
C ALA A 151 -21.26 -36.43 -5.31
N ASP A 152 -20.22 -36.60 -4.49
CA ASP A 152 -19.65 -35.49 -3.71
C ASP A 152 -18.98 -34.45 -4.62
N ALA A 153 -18.31 -34.89 -5.69
CA ALA A 153 -17.71 -33.98 -6.67
C ALA A 153 -18.75 -33.11 -7.38
N GLU A 154 -19.87 -33.68 -7.85
CA GLU A 154 -20.97 -32.95 -8.48
C GLU A 154 -21.60 -31.94 -7.52
N PHE A 155 -21.85 -32.36 -6.28
CA PHE A 155 -22.36 -31.46 -5.25
C PHE A 155 -21.44 -30.25 -5.03
N LEU A 156 -20.13 -30.49 -4.86
CA LEU A 156 -19.15 -29.43 -4.64
C LEU A 156 -18.98 -28.50 -5.85
N LEU A 157 -19.09 -29.03 -7.08
CA LEU A 157 -19.09 -28.21 -8.29
C LEU A 157 -20.33 -27.32 -8.40
N SER A 158 -21.51 -27.84 -8.05
CA SER A 158 -22.74 -27.01 -8.00
C SER A 158 -22.65 -25.90 -6.93
N ALA A 159 -22.05 -26.20 -5.78
CA ALA A 159 -21.78 -25.20 -4.74
C ALA A 159 -20.79 -24.12 -5.22
N ALA A 160 -19.75 -24.54 -5.96
CA ALA A 160 -18.80 -23.62 -6.59
C ALA A 160 -19.50 -22.69 -7.60
N GLU A 161 -20.38 -23.19 -8.46
CA GLU A 161 -21.17 -22.36 -9.39
C GLU A 161 -22.03 -21.32 -8.65
N SER A 162 -22.68 -21.72 -7.56
CA SER A 162 -23.44 -20.80 -6.71
C SER A 162 -22.55 -19.69 -6.13
N ASN A 163 -21.35 -20.02 -5.66
CA ASN A 163 -20.40 -19.03 -5.16
C ASN A 163 -19.89 -18.08 -6.25
N VAL A 164 -19.67 -18.56 -7.48
CA VAL A 164 -19.36 -17.69 -8.63
C VAL A 164 -20.50 -16.71 -8.90
N ALA A 165 -21.75 -17.18 -8.90
CA ALA A 165 -22.91 -16.31 -9.09
C ALA A 165 -23.06 -15.26 -7.98
N ARG A 166 -22.67 -15.58 -6.74
CA ARG A 166 -22.62 -14.60 -5.64
C ARG A 166 -21.56 -13.53 -5.87
N ILE A 167 -20.36 -13.91 -6.31
CA ILE A 167 -19.28 -12.96 -6.63
C ILE A 167 -19.72 -12.02 -7.74
N GLN A 168 -20.30 -12.55 -8.82
CA GLN A 168 -20.78 -11.75 -9.95
C GLN A 168 -21.86 -10.74 -9.55
N ARG A 169 -22.78 -11.11 -8.64
CA ARG A 169 -23.80 -10.20 -8.12
C ARG A 169 -23.21 -9.09 -7.23
N ALA A 170 -22.14 -9.37 -6.52
CA ALA A 170 -21.49 -8.41 -5.63
C ALA A 170 -20.50 -7.46 -6.35
N ALA A 171 -20.06 -7.80 -7.57
CA ALA A 171 -19.13 -7.04 -8.39
C ALA A 171 -19.83 -6.38 -9.61
N PRO A 172 -20.54 -5.24 -9.45
CA PRO A 172 -21.09 -4.46 -10.55
C PRO A 172 -20.02 -3.68 -11.34
#